data_AF-G1PYM2-F1
#
_entry.id   AF-G1PYM2-F1
#
_cell.length_a   1.000
_cell.length_b   1.000
_cell.length_c   1.000
_cell.angle_alpha   90.00
_cell.angle_beta   90.00
_cell.angle_gamma   90.00
#
_symmetry.space_group_name_H-M   'P 1'
#
loop_
_entity.id
_entity.type
_entity.pdbx_description
1 polymer ?
#
loop_
_entity_poly.entity_id
_entity_poly.type
_entity_poly.pdbx_seq_one_letter_code
_entity_poly.pdbx_strand_id
1 'polypeptide(L)'
;PSRWKSLRQELLKDLECFLRAVLHGDPLSAPPGGPEDLVTCLRGQALLLPWRRARPTASDPDRRVRDDNFYYRSMRYEVYQLARKYSLGFCQLFLDCPLETCVQRNGQRPGALPAETIRLMRGKMEEPNPEKNAWEHNSLTVRSPACSAVASPELTGLLLAALENPVNRVEDNEIQPCESDRIICSTNTLHQADQTLRRIVSETMKEAKG
;
A
#
# COMPACT_ATOMS: atom_id res chain seq x y z
N PRO A 1 16.11 3.18 8.51
CA PRO A 1 15.16 2.62 7.51
C PRO A 1 15.68 2.83 6.09
N SER A 2 15.39 1.94 5.14
CA SER A 2 15.74 2.16 3.73
C SER A 2 14.97 3.37 3.17
N ARG A 3 15.61 4.21 2.35
CA ARG A 3 15.04 5.47 1.82
C ARG A 3 13.64 5.32 1.22
N TRP A 4 13.39 4.23 0.49
CA TRP A 4 12.09 3.96 -0.13
C TRP A 4 10.96 3.76 0.89
N LYS A 5 11.26 3.20 2.09
CA LYS A 5 10.25 3.02 3.15
C LYS A 5 9.82 4.37 3.71
N SER A 6 10.77 5.29 3.90
CA SER A 6 10.47 6.64 4.37
C SER A 6 9.60 7.39 3.36
N LEU A 7 9.98 7.39 2.08
CA LEU A 7 9.21 8.02 1.00
C LEU A 7 7.79 7.46 0.89
N ARG A 8 7.63 6.15 1.04
CA ARG A 8 6.32 5.49 1.05
C ARG A 8 5.45 5.97 2.21
N GLN A 9 6.03 6.08 3.41
CA GLN A 9 5.32 6.56 4.60
C GLN A 9 4.93 8.03 4.46
N GLU A 10 5.80 8.86 3.87
CA GLU A 10 5.47 10.25 3.51
C GLU A 10 4.28 10.30 2.54
N LEU A 11 4.30 9.51 1.47
CA LEU A 11 3.18 9.44 0.52
C LEU A 11 1.87 8.98 1.15
N LEU A 12 1.91 8.07 2.14
CA LEU A 12 0.73 7.66 2.91
C LEU A 12 0.18 8.79 3.78
N LYS A 13 1.07 9.55 4.44
CA LYS A 13 0.67 10.73 5.23
C LYS A 13 0.07 11.81 4.35
N ASP A 14 0.67 12.05 3.19
CA ASP A 14 0.18 12.99 2.18
C ASP A 14 -1.22 12.61 1.69
N LEU A 15 -1.44 11.32 1.41
CA LEU A 15 -2.75 10.80 1.04
C LEU A 15 -3.77 10.99 2.16
N GLU A 16 -3.38 10.74 3.41
CA GLU A 16 -4.25 10.95 4.57
C GLU A 16 -4.60 12.44 4.78
N CYS A 17 -3.62 13.34 4.72
CA CYS A 17 -3.83 14.79 4.78
C CYS A 17 -4.81 15.23 3.70
N PHE A 18 -4.65 14.72 2.48
CA PHE A 18 -5.57 14.97 1.41
C PHE A 18 -6.99 14.47 1.74
N LEU A 19 -7.14 13.22 2.22
CA LEU A 19 -8.47 12.66 2.52
C LEU A 19 -9.19 13.46 3.60
N ARG A 20 -8.47 13.94 4.62
CA ARG A 20 -9.04 14.84 5.63
C ARG A 20 -9.54 16.14 5.02
N ALA A 21 -8.77 16.74 4.12
CA ALA A 21 -9.18 17.96 3.43
C ALA A 21 -10.46 17.77 2.60
N VAL A 22 -10.59 16.63 1.90
CA VAL A 22 -11.78 16.34 1.08
C VAL A 22 -12.99 15.97 1.91
N LEU A 23 -12.82 15.14 2.95
CA LEU A 23 -13.95 14.63 3.73
C LEU A 23 -14.43 15.60 4.80
N HIS A 24 -13.53 16.40 5.37
CA HIS A 24 -13.83 17.28 6.51
C HIS A 24 -13.70 18.77 6.17
N GLY A 25 -13.22 19.12 4.97
CA GLY A 25 -12.98 20.52 4.58
C GLY A 25 -11.76 21.13 5.25
N ASP A 26 -10.88 20.31 5.82
CA ASP A 26 -9.63 20.77 6.43
C ASP A 26 -8.75 21.50 5.39
N PRO A 27 -8.02 22.56 5.78
CA PRO A 27 -7.05 23.17 4.89
C PRO A 27 -5.98 22.13 4.50
N LEU A 28 -5.72 22.00 3.20
CA LEU A 28 -4.56 21.25 2.67
C LEU A 28 -3.27 21.90 3.18
N SER A 29 -2.83 21.50 4.37
CA SER A 29 -1.48 21.77 4.85
C SER A 29 -0.60 20.61 4.40
N ALA A 30 0.42 20.89 3.59
CA ALA A 30 1.50 19.93 3.41
C ALA A 30 2.09 19.61 4.79
N PRO A 31 2.43 18.35 5.10
CA PRO A 31 3.13 18.03 6.32
C PRO A 31 4.46 18.82 6.37
N PRO A 32 4.86 19.35 7.54
CA PRO A 32 6.11 20.11 7.66
C PRO A 32 7.30 19.20 7.29
N GLY A 33 7.99 19.54 6.19
CA GLY A 33 9.11 18.77 5.65
C GLY A 33 8.75 17.77 4.54
N GLY A 34 7.47 17.67 4.15
CA GLY A 34 7.07 17.03 2.89
C GLY A 34 7.41 17.93 1.70
N PRO A 35 7.57 17.38 0.49
CA PRO A 35 7.82 18.21 -0.67
C PRO A 35 6.62 19.17 -0.87
N GLU A 36 6.87 20.48 -0.90
CA GLU A 36 5.88 21.51 -1.35
C GLU A 36 5.27 21.16 -2.73
N ASP A 37 5.92 20.22 -3.40
CA ASP A 37 5.60 19.60 -4.66
C ASP A 37 4.29 18.79 -4.64
N LEU A 38 3.80 18.23 -3.53
CA LEU A 38 2.55 17.43 -3.60
C LEU A 38 1.33 18.31 -3.89
N VAL A 39 1.14 19.40 -3.16
CA VAL A 39 0.03 20.34 -3.41
C VAL A 39 0.19 21.00 -4.77
N THR A 40 1.41 21.34 -5.16
CA THR A 40 1.74 21.90 -6.47
C THR A 40 1.48 20.92 -7.61
N CYS A 41 1.84 19.64 -7.44
CA CYS A 41 1.59 18.54 -8.36
C CYS A 41 0.09 18.24 -8.48
N LEU A 42 -0.64 18.20 -7.37
CA LEU A 42 -2.10 18.04 -7.36
C LEU A 42 -2.82 19.23 -8.02
N ARG A 43 -2.29 20.46 -7.89
CA ARG A 43 -2.79 21.63 -8.64
C ARG A 43 -2.46 21.52 -10.13
N GLY A 44 -1.25 21.09 -10.47
CA GLY A 44 -0.78 20.92 -11.85
C GLY A 44 -1.51 19.81 -12.61
N GLN A 45 -1.95 18.75 -11.92
CA GLN A 45 -2.77 17.67 -12.48
C GLN A 45 -4.27 18.01 -12.54
N ALA A 46 -4.67 19.26 -12.23
CA ALA A 46 -6.05 19.71 -12.14
C ALA A 46 -6.93 18.95 -11.13
N LEU A 47 -6.35 18.11 -10.26
CA LEU A 47 -7.08 17.37 -9.22
C LEU A 47 -7.61 18.28 -8.11
N LEU A 48 -7.15 19.53 -8.06
CA LEU A 48 -7.63 20.57 -7.14
C LEU A 48 -8.51 21.64 -7.81
N LEU A 49 -8.64 21.65 -9.15
CA LEU A 49 -9.40 22.71 -9.85
C LEU A 49 -10.93 22.52 -9.84
N PRO A 50 -11.50 21.30 -9.80
CA PRO A 50 -12.93 21.15 -9.52
C PRO A 50 -13.27 21.43 -8.05
N TRP A 51 -12.31 21.30 -7.12
CA TRP A 51 -12.56 21.19 -5.67
C TRP A 51 -13.29 22.41 -5.07
N ARG A 52 -13.02 23.63 -5.56
CA ARG A 52 -13.70 24.84 -5.05
C ARG A 52 -15.13 25.00 -5.56
N ARG A 53 -15.56 24.24 -6.58
CA ARG A 53 -16.91 24.35 -7.18
C ARG A 53 -17.74 23.08 -7.10
N ALA A 54 -17.12 21.91 -6.93
CA ALA A 54 -17.83 20.65 -6.78
C ALA A 54 -17.52 20.06 -5.40
N ARG A 55 -18.44 20.22 -4.45
CA ARG A 55 -18.61 19.15 -3.46
C ARG A 55 -18.94 17.90 -4.28
N PRO A 56 -18.38 16.72 -3.96
CA PRO A 56 -18.85 15.49 -4.56
C PRO A 56 -20.36 15.39 -4.30
N THR A 57 -21.14 15.59 -5.34
CA THR A 57 -22.57 15.29 -5.33
C THR A 57 -22.68 13.77 -5.24
N ALA A 58 -23.72 13.25 -4.56
CA ALA A 58 -23.96 11.81 -4.45
C ALA A 58 -23.95 11.05 -5.81
N SER A 59 -24.06 11.78 -6.93
CA SER A 59 -24.04 11.28 -8.31
C SER A 59 -22.66 11.06 -8.93
N ASP A 60 -21.54 11.52 -8.35
CA ASP A 60 -20.20 11.24 -8.89
C ASP A 60 -19.17 11.06 -7.76
N PRO A 61 -18.87 9.81 -7.36
CA PRO A 61 -17.94 9.53 -6.27
C PRO A 61 -16.48 9.79 -6.70
N ASP A 62 -15.73 10.49 -5.85
CA ASP A 62 -14.30 10.72 -6.06
C ASP A 62 -13.52 9.40 -6.05
N ARG A 63 -13.06 8.96 -7.23
CA ARG A 63 -12.28 7.73 -7.39
C ARG A 63 -10.79 8.04 -7.34
N ARG A 64 -10.03 7.27 -6.55
CA ARG A 64 -8.57 7.38 -6.46
C ARG A 64 -7.91 6.06 -6.79
N VAL A 65 -7.02 6.11 -7.76
CA VAL A 65 -6.19 4.96 -8.14
C VAL A 65 -4.78 5.19 -7.61
N ARG A 66 -4.25 4.21 -6.90
CA ARG A 66 -2.83 4.19 -6.54
C ARG A 66 -2.14 3.15 -7.39
N ASP A 67 -1.27 3.62 -8.28
CA ASP A 67 -0.46 2.77 -9.14
C ASP A 67 0.92 2.58 -8.49
N ASP A 68 1.11 1.43 -7.85
CA ASP A 68 2.35 1.00 -7.20
C ASP A 68 2.46 -0.52 -7.36
N ASN A 69 3.67 -1.07 -7.22
CA ASN A 69 3.89 -2.51 -7.31
C ASN A 69 3.24 -3.28 -6.15
N PHE A 70 2.97 -2.62 -5.01
CA PHE A 70 2.35 -3.21 -3.82
C PHE A 70 2.91 -4.59 -3.45
N TYR A 71 4.24 -4.64 -3.43
CA TYR A 71 5.04 -5.85 -3.40
C TYR A 71 4.74 -6.79 -2.23
N TYR A 72 4.53 -6.22 -1.04
CA TYR A 72 4.17 -6.98 0.16
C TYR A 72 2.70 -6.74 0.52
N ARG A 73 2.05 -7.74 1.12
CA ARG A 73 0.70 -7.64 1.66
C ARG A 73 0.56 -6.49 2.65
N SER A 74 1.55 -6.27 3.51
CA SER A 74 1.56 -5.15 4.47
C SER A 74 1.43 -3.81 3.76
N MET A 75 1.93 -3.71 2.53
CA MET A 75 1.84 -2.49 1.75
C MET A 75 0.40 -2.18 1.31
N ARG A 76 -0.35 -3.21 0.94
CA ARG A 76 -1.78 -3.06 0.59
C ARG A 76 -2.61 -2.82 1.85
N TYR A 77 -2.25 -3.49 2.94
CA TYR A 77 -2.96 -3.36 4.21
C TYR A 77 -2.92 -1.92 4.75
N GLU A 78 -1.79 -1.21 4.65
CA GLU A 78 -1.71 0.22 5.02
C GLU A 78 -2.74 1.09 4.28
N VAL A 79 -3.00 0.81 3.00
CA VAL A 79 -4.01 1.52 2.21
C VAL A 79 -5.42 1.11 2.61
N TYR A 80 -5.65 -0.19 2.84
CA TYR A 80 -6.91 -0.70 3.37
C TYR A 80 -7.26 -0.08 4.73
N GLN A 81 -6.29 0.06 5.63
CA GLN A 81 -6.48 0.70 6.92
C GLN A 81 -6.88 2.17 6.77
N LEU A 82 -6.33 2.87 5.78
CA LEU A 82 -6.73 4.23 5.48
C LEU A 82 -8.17 4.29 4.96
N ALA A 83 -8.56 3.37 4.07
CA ALA A 83 -9.94 3.25 3.61
C ALA A 83 -10.89 2.96 4.78
N ARG A 84 -10.55 2.01 5.66
CA ARG A 84 -11.27 1.70 6.90
C ARG A 84 -11.39 2.92 7.81
N LYS A 85 -10.29 3.66 8.00
CA LYS A 85 -10.23 4.86 8.84
C LYS A 85 -11.14 5.95 8.31
N TYR A 86 -11.44 6.03 7.01
CA TYR A 86 -12.28 7.08 6.46
C TYR A 86 -13.61 6.56 5.91
N SER A 87 -13.98 5.31 6.23
CA SER A 87 -15.20 4.67 5.74
C SER A 87 -15.32 4.75 4.21
N LEU A 88 -14.22 4.47 3.51
CA LEU A 88 -14.13 4.52 2.06
C LEU A 88 -14.30 3.12 1.46
N GLY A 89 -14.79 3.08 0.22
CA GLY A 89 -14.71 1.90 -0.62
C GLY A 89 -13.26 1.51 -0.89
N PHE A 90 -12.98 0.21 -0.83
CA PHE A 90 -11.66 -0.34 -1.14
C PHE A 90 -11.79 -1.54 -2.08
N CYS A 91 -10.98 -1.52 -3.13
CA CYS A 91 -10.76 -2.66 -4.01
C CYS A 91 -9.31 -2.64 -4.51
N GLN A 92 -8.83 -3.79 -4.95
CA GLN A 92 -7.49 -3.95 -5.50
C GLN A 92 -7.53 -4.69 -6.84
N LEU A 93 -6.69 -4.22 -7.75
CA LEU A 93 -6.49 -4.81 -9.07
C LEU A 93 -5.09 -5.41 -9.12
N PHE A 94 -5.00 -6.72 -9.36
CA PHE A 94 -3.73 -7.40 -9.57
C PHE A 94 -3.53 -7.66 -11.06
N LEU A 95 -2.55 -6.97 -11.63
CA LEU A 95 -2.21 -7.12 -13.04
C LEU A 95 -1.21 -8.27 -13.20
N ASP A 96 -1.72 -9.45 -13.49
CA ASP A 96 -0.87 -10.64 -13.68
C ASP A 96 -0.35 -10.70 -15.12
N CYS A 97 0.97 -10.64 -15.25
CA CYS A 97 1.66 -10.67 -16.53
C CYS A 97 2.77 -11.72 -16.47
N PRO A 98 2.91 -12.57 -17.51
CA PRO A 98 3.99 -13.54 -17.58
C PRO A 98 5.37 -12.87 -17.40
N LEU A 99 6.24 -13.54 -16.63
CA LEU A 99 7.57 -13.01 -16.26
C LEU A 99 8.40 -12.63 -17.50
N GLU A 100 8.42 -13.49 -18.52
CA GLU A 100 9.17 -13.24 -19.75
C GLU A 100 8.65 -12.00 -20.49
N THR A 101 7.34 -11.79 -20.52
CA THR A 101 6.75 -10.57 -21.08
C THR A 101 7.14 -9.33 -20.27
N CYS A 102 7.18 -9.42 -18.94
CA CYS A 102 7.64 -8.32 -18.08
C CYS A 102 9.10 -7.96 -18.35
N VAL A 103 9.98 -8.96 -18.46
CA VAL A 103 11.42 -8.76 -18.77
C VAL A 103 11.58 -8.12 -20.15
N GLN A 104 10.86 -8.64 -21.16
CA GLN A 104 10.89 -8.09 -22.52
C GLN A 104 10.44 -6.63 -22.55
N ARG A 105 9.29 -6.30 -21.95
CA ARG A 105 8.75 -4.93 -21.91
C ARG A 105 9.66 -3.99 -21.12
N ASN A 106 10.26 -4.45 -20.02
CA ASN A 106 11.21 -3.66 -19.26
C ASN A 106 12.45 -3.29 -20.09
N GLY A 107 12.98 -4.23 -20.89
CA GLY A 107 14.14 -3.98 -21.76
C GLY A 107 13.90 -2.88 -22.81
N GLN A 108 12.64 -2.56 -23.11
CA GLN A 108 12.25 -1.49 -24.05
C GLN A 108 12.05 -0.13 -23.36
N ARG A 109 12.09 -0.06 -22.03
CA ARG A 109 11.84 1.18 -21.28
C ARG A 109 13.13 2.00 -21.10
N PRO A 110 13.04 3.34 -21.13
CA PRO A 110 14.14 4.17 -20.65
C PRO A 110 14.36 3.89 -19.15
N GLY A 111 15.62 3.67 -18.75
CA GLY A 111 15.95 3.30 -17.37
C GLY A 111 15.57 1.85 -17.00
N ALA A 112 15.62 0.92 -17.96
CA ALA A 112 15.34 -0.49 -17.74
C ALA A 112 16.10 -1.06 -16.52
N LEU A 113 15.39 -1.79 -15.68
CA LEU A 113 16.00 -2.50 -14.55
C LEU A 113 16.75 -3.74 -15.06
N PRO A 114 17.77 -4.23 -14.34
CA PRO A 114 18.37 -5.54 -14.63
C PRO A 114 17.29 -6.62 -14.62
N ALA A 115 17.31 -7.52 -15.60
CA ALA A 115 16.33 -8.61 -15.71
C ALA A 115 16.24 -9.44 -14.43
N GLU A 116 17.38 -9.64 -13.75
CA GLU A 116 17.46 -10.38 -12.49
C GLU A 116 16.69 -9.71 -11.36
N THR A 117 16.63 -8.38 -11.34
CA THR A 117 15.80 -7.63 -10.38
C THR A 117 14.33 -7.99 -10.57
N ILE A 118 13.85 -8.11 -11.81
CA ILE A 118 12.45 -8.46 -12.12
C ILE A 118 12.15 -9.90 -11.71
N ARG A 119 13.07 -10.84 -11.97
CA ARG A 119 12.93 -12.24 -11.55
C ARG A 119 12.86 -12.36 -10.03
N LEU A 120 13.79 -11.68 -9.34
CA LEU A 120 13.80 -11.62 -7.89
C LEU A 120 12.50 -11.01 -7.35
N MET A 121 12.01 -9.96 -8.00
CA MET A 121 10.75 -9.32 -7.62
C MET A 121 9.57 -10.28 -7.79
N ARG A 122 9.46 -11.01 -8.90
CA ARG A 122 8.38 -12.00 -9.04
C ARG A 122 8.43 -13.06 -7.93
N GLY A 123 9.63 -13.50 -7.55
CA GLY A 123 9.81 -14.53 -6.53
C GLY A 123 9.41 -14.14 -5.10
N LYS A 124 9.31 -12.84 -4.75
CA LYS A 124 8.82 -12.42 -3.42
C LYS A 124 7.59 -11.52 -3.45
N MET A 125 6.96 -11.36 -4.62
CA MET A 125 5.67 -10.67 -4.73
C MET A 125 4.61 -11.46 -3.96
N GLU A 126 3.94 -10.81 -3.02
CA GLU A 126 2.85 -11.40 -2.26
C GLU A 126 1.52 -11.09 -2.95
N GLU A 127 1.03 -11.99 -3.79
CA GLU A 127 -0.25 -11.81 -4.52
C GLU A 127 -1.44 -11.65 -3.56
N PRO A 128 -2.49 -10.90 -3.95
CA PRO A 128 -3.78 -10.91 -3.27
C PRO A 128 -4.30 -12.31 -2.99
N ASN A 129 -4.74 -12.56 -1.76
CA ASN A 129 -5.32 -13.83 -1.37
C ASN A 129 -6.57 -13.62 -0.49
N PRO A 130 -7.76 -13.47 -1.12
CA PRO A 130 -9.04 -13.31 -0.43
C PRO A 130 -9.38 -14.46 0.53
N GLU A 131 -8.94 -15.68 0.24
CA GLU A 131 -9.21 -16.86 1.07
C GLU A 131 -8.46 -16.81 2.39
N LYS A 132 -7.21 -16.33 2.37
CA LYS A 132 -6.37 -16.18 3.57
C LYS A 132 -6.59 -14.87 4.29
N ASN A 133 -6.94 -13.82 3.55
CA ASN A 133 -7.08 -12.46 4.06
C ASN A 133 -8.46 -11.92 3.69
N ALA A 134 -9.43 -12.03 4.60
CA ALA A 134 -10.80 -11.59 4.35
C ALA A 134 -10.92 -10.12 3.93
N TRP A 135 -9.99 -9.25 4.35
CA TRP A 135 -9.96 -7.84 3.94
C TRP A 135 -9.56 -7.63 2.47
N GLU A 136 -9.03 -8.64 1.80
CA GLU A 136 -8.71 -8.62 0.36
C GLU A 136 -9.88 -9.12 -0.51
N HIS A 137 -11.10 -9.32 0.03
CA HIS A 137 -12.25 -9.87 -0.72
C HIS A 137 -12.58 -9.11 -2.01
N ASN A 138 -12.42 -7.79 -2.03
CA ASN A 138 -12.57 -6.97 -3.24
C ASN A 138 -11.27 -6.95 -4.07
N SER A 139 -10.80 -8.13 -4.49
CA SER A 139 -9.65 -8.28 -5.39
C SER A 139 -10.08 -8.81 -6.76
N LEU A 140 -9.54 -8.23 -7.82
CA LEU A 140 -9.67 -8.77 -9.17
C LEU A 140 -8.29 -8.94 -9.81
N THR A 141 -8.01 -10.14 -10.31
CA THR A 141 -6.80 -10.44 -11.08
C THR A 141 -7.09 -10.31 -12.57
N VAL A 142 -6.37 -9.41 -13.24
CA VAL A 142 -6.46 -9.19 -14.69
C VAL A 142 -5.21 -9.75 -15.36
N ARG A 143 -5.38 -10.70 -16.28
CA ARG A 143 -4.26 -11.36 -16.98
C ARG A 143 -3.94 -10.68 -18.32
N SER A 144 -2.68 -10.39 -18.60
CA SER A 144 -2.23 -9.95 -19.94
C SER A 144 -2.22 -11.14 -20.93
N PRO A 145 -2.64 -11.00 -22.22
CA PRO A 145 -2.96 -9.77 -22.95
C PRO A 145 -4.45 -9.36 -22.93
N ALA A 146 -5.28 -9.94 -22.06
CA ALA A 146 -6.72 -9.70 -22.02
C ALA A 146 -7.14 -8.28 -21.57
N CYS A 147 -6.18 -7.35 -21.46
CA CYS A 147 -6.45 -5.93 -21.32
C CYS A 147 -6.96 -5.37 -22.66
N SER A 148 -8.18 -5.77 -23.03
CA SER A 148 -8.89 -5.18 -24.16
C SER A 148 -9.28 -3.74 -23.80
N ALA A 149 -9.32 -2.84 -24.76
CA ALA A 149 -9.74 -1.44 -24.55
C ALA A 149 -11.21 -1.29 -24.14
N VAL A 150 -11.97 -2.39 -24.03
CA VAL A 150 -13.37 -2.43 -23.64
C VAL A 150 -13.48 -2.56 -22.13
N ALA A 151 -14.34 -1.73 -21.52
CA ALA A 151 -14.62 -1.78 -20.09
C ALA A 151 -15.05 -3.19 -19.67
N SER A 152 -14.21 -3.85 -18.86
CA SER A 152 -14.53 -5.16 -18.31
C SER A 152 -15.72 -5.04 -17.35
N PRO A 153 -16.79 -5.84 -17.54
CA PRO A 153 -17.93 -5.84 -16.62
C PRO A 153 -17.52 -6.27 -15.21
N GLU A 154 -16.51 -7.13 -15.08
CA GLU A 154 -15.93 -7.54 -13.80
C GLU A 154 -15.25 -6.37 -13.07
N LEU A 155 -14.48 -5.55 -13.79
CA LEU A 155 -13.89 -4.34 -13.23
C LEU A 155 -14.96 -3.35 -12.79
N THR A 156 -16.00 -3.17 -13.60
CA THR A 156 -17.11 -2.28 -13.28
C THR A 156 -17.87 -2.77 -12.04
N GLY A 157 -18.16 -4.07 -11.98
CA GLY A 157 -18.78 -4.72 -10.83
C GLY A 157 -17.94 -4.59 -9.55
N LEU A 158 -16.62 -4.74 -9.64
CA LEU A 158 -15.71 -4.55 -8.51
C LEU A 158 -15.77 -3.12 -7.97
N LEU A 159 -15.73 -2.12 -8.86
CA LEU A 159 -15.78 -0.71 -8.47
C LEU A 159 -17.11 -0.36 -7.83
N LEU A 160 -18.23 -0.85 -8.37
CA LEU A 160 -19.56 -0.68 -7.78
C LEU A 160 -19.65 -1.34 -6.40
N ALA A 161 -19.21 -2.61 -6.28
CA ALA A 161 -19.21 -3.33 -5.02
C ALA A 161 -18.40 -2.59 -3.94
N ALA A 162 -17.23 -2.03 -4.29
CA ALA A 162 -16.43 -1.24 -3.36
C ALA A 162 -17.12 0.07 -2.94
N LEU A 163 -17.82 0.75 -3.87
CA LEU A 163 -18.54 1.99 -3.57
C LEU A 163 -19.79 1.74 -2.71
N GLU A 164 -20.52 0.66 -2.96
CA GLU A 164 -21.74 0.29 -2.23
C GLU A 164 -21.43 -0.26 -0.83
N ASN A 165 -20.25 -0.87 -0.65
CA ASN A 165 -19.82 -1.51 0.59
C ASN A 165 -18.54 -0.87 1.13
N PRO A 166 -18.61 0.37 1.67
CA PRO A 166 -17.46 1.02 2.29
C PRO A 166 -16.93 0.21 3.47
N VAL A 167 -15.62 0.25 3.66
CA VAL A 167 -14.96 -0.47 4.76
C VAL A 167 -15.28 0.26 6.07
N ASN A 168 -16.16 -0.31 6.90
CA ASN A 168 -16.61 0.32 8.13
C ASN A 168 -15.49 0.45 9.18
N ARG A 169 -15.50 1.55 9.92
CA ARG A 169 -14.78 1.68 11.19
C ARG A 169 -15.44 0.71 12.18
N VAL A 170 -14.88 -0.47 12.35
CA VAL A 170 -15.19 -1.27 13.54
C VAL A 170 -14.61 -0.50 14.73
N GLU A 171 -15.43 -0.22 15.75
CA GLU A 171 -14.94 0.32 17.02
C GLU A 171 -13.80 -0.57 17.53
N ASP A 172 -12.71 0.09 17.93
CA ASP A 172 -11.32 -0.38 17.87
C ASP A 172 -11.01 -1.48 18.91
N ASN A 173 -11.60 -2.68 18.77
CA ASN A 173 -11.38 -3.78 19.72
C ASN A 173 -10.71 -5.03 19.15
N GLU A 174 -10.57 -5.21 17.83
CA GLU A 174 -10.07 -6.53 17.33
C GLU A 174 -8.95 -6.50 16.29
N ILE A 175 -8.58 -5.37 15.69
CA ILE A 175 -7.41 -5.37 14.77
C ILE A 175 -6.65 -4.04 14.82
N GLN A 176 -6.00 -3.80 15.97
CA GLN A 176 -4.73 -3.08 15.95
C GLN A 176 -3.67 -4.00 15.32
N PRO A 177 -3.03 -3.66 14.19
CA PRO A 177 -1.63 -4.04 14.06
C PRO A 177 -0.90 -3.20 15.09
N CYS A 178 -0.68 -3.77 16.27
CA CYS A 178 -0.03 -3.05 17.34
C CYS A 178 1.45 -2.84 16.92
N GLU A 179 1.79 -1.64 16.44
CA GLU A 179 3.17 -1.15 16.54
C GLU A 179 3.66 -1.26 17.98
N SER A 180 2.76 -1.25 18.96
CA SER A 180 3.07 -1.57 20.35
C SER A 180 3.54 -3.01 20.55
N ASP A 181 3.19 -4.01 19.73
CA ASP A 181 3.80 -5.35 19.85
C ASP A 181 5.25 -5.36 19.38
N ARG A 182 5.59 -4.53 18.39
CA ARG A 182 6.99 -4.32 17.99
C ARG A 182 7.77 -3.54 19.03
N ILE A 183 7.15 -2.54 19.65
CA ILE A 183 7.78 -1.75 20.72
C ILE A 183 7.94 -2.62 21.98
N ILE A 184 6.94 -3.40 22.38
CA ILE A 184 6.99 -4.36 23.48
C ILE A 184 8.04 -5.46 23.22
N CYS A 185 8.16 -5.97 21.99
CA CYS A 185 9.20 -6.92 21.65
C CYS A 185 10.60 -6.28 21.65
N SER A 186 10.71 -4.97 21.34
CA SER A 186 11.97 -4.21 21.41
C SER A 186 12.36 -3.75 22.81
N THR A 187 11.40 -3.59 23.74
CA THR A 187 11.62 -3.22 25.14
C THR A 187 11.61 -4.41 26.10
N ASN A 188 11.44 -5.63 25.60
CA ASN A 188 11.43 -6.82 26.46
C ASN A 188 12.86 -7.16 26.90
N THR A 189 13.17 -6.87 28.17
CA THR A 189 14.41 -7.28 28.86
C THR A 189 14.73 -8.76 28.63
N LEU A 190 13.72 -9.61 28.44
CA LEU A 190 13.90 -11.03 28.12
C LEU A 190 14.51 -11.26 26.72
N HIS A 191 14.19 -10.43 25.73
CA HIS A 191 14.75 -10.57 24.38
C HIS A 191 16.23 -10.18 24.36
N GLN A 192 16.60 -9.10 25.06
CA GLN A 192 18.00 -8.71 25.24
C GLN A 192 18.78 -9.75 26.05
N ALA A 193 18.15 -10.33 27.09
CA ALA A 193 18.72 -11.43 27.85
C ALA A 193 18.94 -12.68 26.98
N ASP A 194 17.95 -13.09 26.17
CA ASP A 194 18.05 -14.23 25.25
C ASP A 194 19.17 -14.05 24.21
N GLN A 195 19.26 -12.87 23.58
CA GLN A 195 20.34 -12.58 22.62
C GLN A 195 21.72 -12.61 23.29
N THR A 196 21.83 -12.07 24.50
CA THR A 196 23.08 -12.07 25.26
C THR A 196 23.49 -13.50 25.64
N LEU A 197 22.54 -14.32 26.09
CA LEU A 197 22.79 -15.71 26.44
C LEU A 197 23.26 -16.51 25.22
N ARG A 198 22.61 -16.35 24.07
CA ARG A 198 23.00 -17.01 22.81
C ARG A 198 24.41 -16.62 22.37
N ARG A 199 24.79 -15.35 22.57
CA ARG A 199 26.15 -14.87 22.25
C ARG A 199 27.18 -15.53 23.16
N ILE A 200 26.96 -15.52 24.48
CA ILE A 200 27.87 -16.14 25.46
C ILE A 200 28.05 -17.63 25.14
N VAL A 201 26.95 -18.36 24.96
CA VAL A 201 27.02 -19.80 24.62
C VAL A 201 27.78 -20.03 23.32
N SER A 202 27.55 -19.20 22.29
CA SER A 202 28.27 -19.31 21.02
C SER A 202 29.76 -19.02 21.14
N GLU A 203 30.16 -18.08 22.00
CA GLU A 203 31.57 -17.76 22.29
C GLU A 203 32.22 -18.90 23.06
N THR A 204 31.58 -19.40 24.13
CA THR A 204 32.08 -20.54 24.91
C THR A 204 32.18 -21.81 24.06
N MET A 205 31.22 -22.05 23.16
CA MET A 205 31.28 -23.19 22.23
C MET A 205 32.40 -23.07 21.18
N LYS A 206 32.83 -21.85 20.84
CA LYS A 206 33.98 -21.62 19.96
C LYS A 206 35.30 -21.83 20.71
N GLU A 207 35.38 -21.35 21.96
CA GLU A 207 36.55 -21.54 22.82
C GLU A 207 36.75 -23.02 23.21
N ALA A 208 35.68 -23.76 23.45
CA ALA A 208 35.74 -25.20 23.78
C ALA A 208 36.04 -26.10 22.56
N LYS A 209 36.01 -25.56 21.35
CA LYS A 209 36.39 -26.25 20.10
C LYS A 209 37.78 -25.84 19.58
N GLY A 210 38.46 -24.93 20.29
CA GLY A 210 39.87 -24.57 20.08
C GLY A 210 40.81 -25.42 20.90
#